data_AF-A0AAW9IEK3-F1
#
_entry.id   AF-A0AAW9IEK3-F1
#
_cell.length_a   1.000
_cell.length_b   1.000
_cell.length_c   1.000
_cell.angle_alpha   90.00
_cell.angle_beta   90.00
_cell.angle_gamma   90.00
#
_symmetry.space_group_name_H-M   'P 1'
#
loop_
_entity.id
_entity.type
_entity.pdbx_description
1 polymer ?
#
loop_
_entity_poly.entity_id
_entity_poly.type
_entity_poly.pdbx_seq_one_letter_code
_entity_poly.pdbx_strand_id
1 'polypeptide(L)'
;SLRSTILYGLKGISAYGHQARFIDFYNDQLDQFYFIALESLTNDEIKLEELIRMTMRTGDMATQVMKVLDDANTTKYKNPMPHKVNVNRKKGPFIVVSGHDLRDLEMLLEQTEGKGVNIYTHGEMLPAHGYDGLKKYKHLVGNYGSAWQNQQKEFDNLPGCILMTTNCLMRPRESYKDRIYTTSVVGWDGIKHIGVD
;
A
#
# COMPACT_ATOMS: atom_id res chain seq x y z
N SER A 1 4.64 -8.61 26.27
CA SER A 1 4.64 -9.52 25.11
C SER A 1 3.29 -9.50 24.39
N LEU A 2 2.23 -10.13 24.93
CA LEU A 2 0.92 -10.25 24.25
C LEU A 2 0.27 -8.93 23.83
N ARG A 3 0.26 -7.91 24.70
CA ARG A 3 -0.21 -6.56 24.33
C ARG A 3 0.51 -6.00 23.10
N SER A 4 1.82 -6.18 22.98
CA SER A 4 2.59 -5.75 21.81
C SER A 4 2.22 -6.55 20.56
N THR A 5 2.02 -7.87 20.69
CA THR A 5 1.53 -8.72 19.59
C THR A 5 0.18 -8.23 19.07
N ILE A 6 -0.76 -7.96 19.98
CA ILE A 6 -2.08 -7.40 19.65
C ILE A 6 -1.92 -6.05 18.96
N LEU A 7 -1.11 -5.14 19.51
CA LEU A 7 -0.87 -3.81 18.94
C LEU A 7 -0.29 -3.88 17.53
N TYR A 8 0.72 -4.72 17.28
CA TYR A 8 1.32 -4.85 15.95
C TYR A 8 0.39 -5.54 14.96
N GLY A 9 -0.37 -6.54 15.41
CA GLY A 9 -1.45 -7.13 14.62
C GLY A 9 -2.50 -6.07 14.24
N LEU A 10 -2.89 -5.22 15.17
CA LEU A 10 -3.86 -4.15 14.94
C LEU A 10 -3.36 -3.11 13.92
N LYS A 11 -2.06 -2.79 13.92
CA LYS A 11 -1.45 -1.94 12.88
C LYS A 11 -1.57 -2.57 11.49
N GLY A 12 -1.29 -3.87 11.37
CA GLY A 12 -1.48 -4.60 10.11
C GLY A 12 -2.94 -4.62 9.65
N ILE A 13 -3.86 -4.91 10.57
CA ILE A 13 -5.31 -4.88 10.30
C ILE A 13 -5.74 -3.49 9.82
N SER A 14 -5.23 -2.45 10.46
CA SER A 14 -5.53 -1.05 10.10
C SER A 14 -5.00 -0.71 8.71
N ALA A 15 -3.83 -1.21 8.30
CA ALA A 15 -3.28 -0.95 6.97
C ALA A 15 -4.17 -1.52 5.85
N TYR A 16 -4.63 -2.77 5.98
CA TYR A 16 -5.56 -3.36 5.02
C TYR A 16 -6.93 -2.69 5.06
N GLY A 17 -7.44 -2.41 6.27
CA GLY A 17 -8.72 -1.74 6.45
C GLY A 17 -8.74 -0.30 5.92
N HIS A 18 -7.62 0.41 5.96
CA HIS A 18 -7.48 1.76 5.39
C HIS A 18 -7.65 1.74 3.87
N GLN A 19 -6.96 0.83 3.19
CA GLN A 19 -7.06 0.70 1.72
C GLN A 19 -8.46 0.27 1.27
N ALA A 20 -9.09 -0.67 1.99
CA ALA A 20 -10.45 -1.09 1.67
C ALA A 20 -11.46 0.06 1.83
N ARG A 21 -11.34 0.84 2.91
CA ARG A 21 -12.20 2.02 3.15
C ARG A 21 -12.01 3.11 2.12
N PHE A 22 -10.80 3.26 1.58
CA PHE A 22 -10.52 4.26 0.55
C PHE A 22 -11.28 4.00 -0.76
N ILE A 23 -11.79 2.78 -0.95
CA ILE A 23 -12.66 2.41 -2.07
C ILE A 23 -14.05 1.94 -1.60
N ASP A 24 -14.50 2.44 -0.45
CA ASP A 24 -15.86 2.30 0.12
C ASP A 24 -16.24 0.88 0.60
N PHE A 25 -15.25 0.08 1.03
CA PHE A 25 -15.48 -1.21 1.68
C PHE A 25 -15.26 -1.13 3.19
N TYR A 26 -16.29 -1.54 3.95
CA TYR A 26 -16.34 -1.42 5.41
C TYR A 26 -16.71 -2.75 6.06
N ASN A 27 -16.47 -2.87 7.37
CA ASN A 27 -16.90 -4.02 8.13
C ASN A 27 -17.07 -3.65 9.62
N ASP A 28 -18.32 -3.60 10.07
CA ASP A 28 -18.68 -3.16 11.42
C ASP A 28 -18.02 -4.00 12.53
N GLN A 29 -17.78 -5.29 12.27
CA GLN A 29 -17.11 -6.17 13.22
C GLN A 29 -15.63 -5.76 13.41
N LEU A 30 -14.93 -5.38 12.33
CA LEU A 30 -13.59 -4.82 12.42
C LEU A 30 -13.59 -3.48 13.13
N ASP A 31 -14.54 -2.61 12.82
CA ASP A 31 -14.69 -1.29 13.45
C ASP A 31 -14.87 -1.42 14.96
N GLN A 32 -15.78 -2.29 15.40
CA GLN A 32 -15.97 -2.58 16.82
C GLN A 32 -14.71 -3.19 17.45
N PHE A 33 -14.00 -4.07 16.72
CA PHE A 33 -12.83 -4.73 17.24
C PHE A 33 -11.67 -3.77 17.55
N TYR A 34 -11.51 -2.67 16.80
CA TYR A 34 -10.47 -1.68 17.12
C TYR A 34 -10.60 -1.16 18.55
N PHE A 35 -11.82 -0.83 19.00
CA PHE A 35 -12.07 -0.33 20.35
C PHE A 35 -11.77 -1.39 21.41
N ILE A 36 -12.27 -2.62 21.22
CA ILE A 36 -12.05 -3.74 22.15
C ILE A 36 -10.56 -4.08 22.25
N ALA A 37 -9.87 -4.12 21.11
CA ALA A 37 -8.44 -4.41 21.06
C ALA A 37 -7.63 -3.33 21.77
N LEU A 38 -7.89 -2.04 21.49
CA LEU A 38 -7.17 -0.93 22.12
C LEU A 38 -7.42 -0.86 23.64
N GLU A 39 -8.65 -1.08 24.08
CA GLU A 39 -8.98 -1.17 25.52
C GLU A 39 -8.15 -2.27 26.22
N SER A 40 -8.03 -3.45 25.59
CA SER A 40 -7.26 -4.55 26.16
C SER A 40 -5.76 -4.24 26.34
N LEU A 41 -5.24 -3.23 25.62
CA LEU A 41 -3.84 -2.79 25.73
C LEU A 41 -3.60 -1.91 26.96
N THR A 42 -4.64 -1.22 27.43
CA THR A 42 -4.54 -0.24 28.53
C THR A 42 -5.19 -0.73 29.83
N ASN A 43 -5.98 -1.80 29.78
CA ASN A 43 -6.62 -2.38 30.96
C ASN A 43 -5.63 -3.27 31.73
N ASP A 44 -5.18 -2.83 32.90
CA ASP A 44 -4.25 -3.56 33.78
C ASP A 44 -4.89 -4.69 34.61
N GLU A 45 -6.22 -4.78 34.62
CA GLU A 45 -6.95 -5.86 35.29
C GLU A 45 -7.15 -7.10 34.39
N ILE A 46 -6.84 -6.99 33.10
CA ILE A 46 -7.01 -8.08 32.12
C ILE A 46 -6.09 -9.26 32.45
N LYS A 47 -6.66 -10.47 32.45
CA LYS A 47 -5.89 -11.69 32.78
C LYS A 47 -5.07 -12.19 31.61
N LEU A 48 -4.06 -13.03 31.90
CA LEU A 48 -3.21 -13.63 30.88
C LEU A 48 -4.01 -14.44 29.86
N GLU A 49 -4.97 -15.24 30.31
CA GLU A 49 -5.80 -16.08 29.45
C GLU A 49 -6.69 -15.24 28.52
N GLU A 50 -7.12 -14.06 28.99
CA GLU A 50 -7.88 -13.09 28.19
C GLU A 50 -7.00 -12.45 27.12
N LEU A 51 -5.77 -12.08 27.45
CA LEU A 51 -4.80 -11.57 26.47
C LEU A 51 -4.44 -12.61 25.40
N ILE A 52 -4.36 -13.91 25.77
CA ILE A 52 -4.18 -14.99 24.79
C ILE A 52 -5.40 -15.07 23.87
N ARG A 53 -6.62 -15.03 24.42
CA ARG A 53 -7.86 -15.00 23.61
C ARG A 53 -7.92 -13.78 22.70
N MET A 54 -7.55 -12.60 23.19
CA MET A 54 -7.46 -11.38 22.38
C MET A 54 -6.43 -11.50 21.26
N THR A 55 -5.29 -12.15 21.52
CA THR A 55 -4.27 -12.41 20.48
C THR A 55 -4.82 -13.30 19.37
N MET A 56 -5.53 -14.37 19.71
CA MET A 56 -6.19 -15.24 18.72
C MET A 56 -7.27 -14.48 17.93
N ARG A 57 -8.09 -13.70 18.62
CA ARG A 57 -9.12 -12.86 17.98
C ARG A 57 -8.53 -11.81 17.03
N THR A 58 -7.35 -11.25 17.35
CA THR A 58 -6.61 -10.39 16.41
C THR A 58 -6.26 -11.15 15.12
N GLY A 59 -5.89 -12.43 15.21
CA GLY A 59 -5.66 -13.29 14.04
C GLY A 59 -6.93 -13.49 13.20
N ASP A 60 -8.06 -13.75 13.84
CA ASP A 60 -9.35 -13.87 13.15
C ASP A 60 -9.73 -12.58 12.41
N MET A 61 -9.51 -11.42 13.05
CA MET A 61 -9.78 -10.10 12.48
C MET A 61 -8.79 -9.74 11.36
N ALA A 62 -7.55 -10.25 11.41
CA ALA A 62 -6.60 -10.15 10.29
C ALA A 62 -7.13 -10.90 9.05
N THR A 63 -7.61 -12.13 9.22
CA THR A 63 -8.24 -12.88 8.12
C THR A 63 -9.46 -12.14 7.57
N GLN A 64 -10.30 -11.60 8.46
CA GLN A 64 -11.50 -10.87 8.06
C GLN A 64 -11.18 -9.61 7.25
N VAL A 65 -10.21 -8.79 7.67
CA VAL A 65 -9.86 -7.58 6.91
C VAL A 65 -9.16 -7.90 5.59
N MET A 66 -8.35 -8.98 5.53
CA MET A 66 -7.76 -9.43 4.28
C MET A 66 -8.85 -9.82 3.27
N LYS A 67 -9.91 -10.50 3.73
CA LYS A 67 -11.08 -10.79 2.90
C LYS A 67 -11.77 -9.51 2.41
N VAL A 68 -12.01 -8.54 3.30
CA VAL A 68 -12.64 -7.26 2.92
C VAL A 68 -11.81 -6.53 1.85
N LEU A 69 -10.49 -6.49 1.99
CA LEU A 69 -9.60 -5.88 1.01
C LEU A 69 -9.54 -6.67 -0.32
N ASP A 70 -9.56 -8.00 -0.25
CA ASP A 70 -9.64 -8.87 -1.43
C ASP A 70 -10.95 -8.62 -2.20
N ASP A 71 -12.10 -8.64 -1.52
CA ASP A 71 -13.40 -8.32 -2.09
C ASP A 71 -13.40 -6.91 -2.72
N ALA A 72 -12.81 -5.92 -2.03
CA ALA A 72 -12.73 -4.54 -2.50
C ALA A 72 -11.93 -4.43 -3.81
N ASN A 73 -10.72 -4.99 -3.82
CA ASN A 73 -9.83 -4.94 -4.98
C ASN A 73 -10.35 -5.75 -6.16
N THR A 74 -10.86 -6.96 -5.92
CA THR A 74 -11.37 -7.84 -6.99
C THR A 74 -12.71 -7.35 -7.53
N THR A 75 -13.55 -6.70 -6.73
CA THR A 75 -14.78 -6.05 -7.22
C THR A 75 -14.44 -4.86 -8.11
N LYS A 76 -13.50 -4.00 -7.69
CA LYS A 76 -13.15 -2.77 -8.42
C LYS A 76 -12.30 -3.03 -9.66
N TYR A 77 -11.28 -3.89 -9.54
CA TYR A 77 -10.26 -4.09 -10.58
C TYR A 77 -10.34 -5.45 -11.28
N LYS A 78 -11.33 -6.28 -10.94
CA LYS A 78 -11.54 -7.68 -11.38
C LYS A 78 -10.52 -8.66 -10.82
N ASN A 79 -10.85 -9.95 -10.81
CA ASN A 79 -9.93 -10.98 -10.33
C ASN A 79 -8.59 -10.96 -11.08
N PRO A 80 -7.46 -11.07 -10.37
CA PRO A 80 -6.15 -11.10 -11.01
C PRO A 80 -5.95 -12.39 -11.81
N MET A 81 -5.24 -12.30 -12.92
CA MET A 81 -4.86 -13.46 -13.75
C MET A 81 -3.35 -13.50 -14.00
N PRO A 82 -2.76 -14.68 -14.27
CA PRO A 82 -1.36 -14.80 -14.63
C PRO A 82 -0.98 -13.86 -15.79
N HIS A 83 0.08 -13.08 -15.60
CA HIS A 83 0.51 -12.10 -16.60
C HIS A 83 2.03 -11.98 -16.65
N LYS A 84 2.57 -11.76 -17.86
CA LYS A 84 3.99 -11.44 -18.04
C LYS A 84 4.18 -9.95 -17.84
N VAL A 85 4.96 -9.58 -16.83
CA VAL A 85 5.27 -8.19 -16.52
C VAL A 85 6.58 -7.79 -17.20
N ASN A 86 6.58 -6.67 -17.92
CA ASN A 86 7.79 -6.12 -18.50
C ASN A 86 8.69 -5.51 -17.40
N VAL A 87 9.97 -5.87 -17.40
CA VAL A 87 11.00 -5.32 -16.49
C VAL A 87 12.02 -4.44 -17.21
N ASN A 88 11.84 -4.24 -18.52
CA ASN A 88 12.72 -3.41 -19.34
C ASN A 88 12.27 -1.95 -19.36
N ARG A 89 13.25 -1.06 -19.48
CA ARG A 89 13.04 0.39 -19.58
C ARG A 89 12.50 0.76 -20.96
N LYS A 90 11.53 1.68 -20.98
CA LYS A 90 10.96 2.29 -22.18
C LYS A 90 11.40 3.75 -22.23
N LYS A 91 11.71 4.24 -23.43
CA LYS A 91 12.11 5.64 -23.64
C LYS A 91 10.95 6.59 -23.31
N GLY A 92 11.26 7.71 -22.66
CA GLY A 92 10.30 8.77 -22.33
C GLY A 92 10.31 9.14 -20.84
N PRO A 93 9.58 10.20 -20.45
CA PRO A 93 9.38 10.54 -19.04
C PRO A 93 8.61 9.43 -18.34
N PHE A 94 8.85 9.26 -17.04
CA PHE A 94 8.20 8.19 -16.27
C PHE A 94 8.02 8.54 -14.79
N ILE A 95 7.06 7.84 -14.17
CA ILE A 95 6.81 7.84 -12.73
C ILE A 95 6.89 6.40 -12.23
N VAL A 96 7.59 6.18 -11.12
CA VAL A 96 7.63 4.91 -10.39
C VAL A 96 6.70 4.98 -9.19
N VAL A 97 5.71 4.10 -9.10
CA VAL A 97 4.76 4.01 -7.98
C VAL A 97 5.14 2.83 -7.10
N SER A 98 5.29 3.07 -5.81
CA SER A 98 5.54 2.04 -4.80
C SER A 98 4.57 2.12 -3.62
N GLY A 99 4.59 1.10 -2.77
CA GLY A 99 3.59 0.85 -1.74
C GLY A 99 2.58 -0.19 -2.20
N HIS A 100 1.31 -0.04 -1.83
CA HIS A 100 0.27 -1.06 -2.06
C HIS A 100 -1.05 -0.48 -2.58
N ASP A 101 -1.25 0.83 -2.56
CA ASP A 101 -2.56 1.41 -2.83
C ASP A 101 -2.88 1.42 -4.33
N LEU A 102 -3.81 0.55 -4.74
CA LEU A 102 -4.24 0.43 -6.12
C LEU A 102 -5.10 1.61 -6.59
N ARG A 103 -5.77 2.31 -5.67
CA ARG A 103 -6.59 3.48 -6.02
C ARG A 103 -5.73 4.68 -6.33
N ASP A 104 -4.64 4.90 -5.58
CA ASP A 104 -3.64 5.90 -5.94
C ASP A 104 -3.05 5.65 -7.34
N LEU A 105 -2.74 4.38 -7.65
CA LEU A 105 -2.27 4.00 -8.98
C LEU A 105 -3.33 4.26 -10.06
N GLU A 106 -4.59 3.90 -9.82
CA GLU A 106 -5.69 4.17 -10.75
C GLU A 106 -5.83 5.67 -11.04
N MET A 107 -5.90 6.51 -9.99
CA MET A 107 -6.01 7.96 -10.15
C MET A 107 -4.81 8.55 -10.91
N LEU A 108 -3.60 8.05 -10.65
CA LEU A 108 -2.43 8.46 -11.41
C LEU A 108 -2.53 8.04 -12.89
N LEU A 109 -2.95 6.81 -13.17
CA LEU A 109 -3.11 6.31 -14.53
C LEU A 109 -4.14 7.14 -15.31
N GLU A 110 -5.29 7.44 -14.70
CA GLU A 110 -6.32 8.31 -15.27
C GLU A 110 -5.78 9.71 -15.57
N GLN A 111 -5.08 10.32 -14.62
CA GLN A 111 -4.53 11.67 -14.79
C GLN A 111 -3.37 11.73 -15.78
N THR A 112 -2.71 10.61 -16.09
CA THR A 112 -1.54 10.55 -17.00
C THR A 112 -1.86 10.00 -18.38
N GLU A 113 -3.09 9.53 -18.61
CA GLU A 113 -3.55 9.04 -19.91
C GLU A 113 -3.37 10.11 -20.99
N GLY A 114 -2.80 9.72 -22.13
CA GLY A 114 -2.51 10.64 -23.24
C GLY A 114 -1.39 11.67 -23.02
N LYS A 115 -0.77 11.74 -21.83
CA LYS A 115 0.29 12.74 -21.53
C LYS A 115 1.70 12.32 -21.93
N GLY A 116 1.87 11.10 -22.45
CA GLY A 116 3.18 10.57 -22.86
C GLY A 116 4.12 10.22 -21.69
N VAL A 117 3.58 10.07 -20.47
CA VAL A 117 4.32 9.65 -19.26
C VAL A 117 4.13 8.16 -19.05
N ASN A 118 5.21 7.41 -18.93
CA ASN A 118 5.17 5.98 -18.63
C ASN A 118 5.04 5.76 -17.11
N ILE A 119 4.17 4.85 -16.68
CA ILE A 119 4.01 4.46 -15.28
C ILE A 119 4.66 3.10 -15.07
N TYR A 120 5.48 3.01 -14.02
CA TYR A 120 6.11 1.78 -13.55
C TYR A 120 5.68 1.50 -12.12
N THR A 121 5.44 0.23 -11.79
CA THR A 121 5.28 -0.22 -10.41
C THR A 121 6.64 -0.52 -9.78
N HIS A 122 6.74 -0.54 -8.46
CA HIS A 122 7.93 -0.96 -7.71
C HIS A 122 7.54 -1.67 -6.41
N GLY A 123 8.29 -2.73 -6.05
CA GLY A 123 8.03 -3.53 -4.86
C GLY A 123 6.64 -4.14 -4.88
N GLU A 124 5.86 -3.86 -3.83
CA GLU A 124 4.54 -4.45 -3.58
C GLU A 124 3.43 -3.93 -4.53
N MET A 125 3.73 -2.98 -5.41
CA MET A 125 2.83 -2.59 -6.51
C MET A 125 2.89 -3.55 -7.71
N LEU A 126 3.84 -4.48 -7.76
CA LEU A 126 3.96 -5.47 -8.85
C LEU A 126 2.65 -6.24 -9.13
N PRO A 127 1.85 -6.69 -8.14
CA PRO A 127 0.59 -7.40 -8.38
C PRO A 127 -0.47 -6.59 -9.14
N ALA A 128 -0.35 -5.25 -9.22
CA ALA A 128 -1.27 -4.42 -10.00
C ALA A 128 -1.37 -4.88 -11.48
N HIS A 129 -0.29 -5.46 -12.03
CA HIS A 129 -0.25 -6.03 -13.38
C HIS A 129 -1.03 -7.32 -13.57
N GLY A 130 -1.61 -7.89 -12.50
CA GLY A 130 -2.54 -9.02 -12.56
C GLY A 130 -3.98 -8.57 -12.82
N TYR A 131 -4.32 -7.32 -12.49
CA TYR A 131 -5.68 -6.80 -12.51
C TYR A 131 -6.06 -6.18 -13.86
N ASP A 132 -7.05 -6.74 -14.55
CA ASP A 132 -7.48 -6.23 -15.85
C ASP A 132 -8.06 -4.80 -15.79
N GLY A 133 -8.64 -4.41 -14.65
CA GLY A 133 -9.11 -3.04 -14.41
C GLY A 133 -8.01 -1.97 -14.48
N LEU A 134 -6.76 -2.34 -14.19
CA LEU A 134 -5.59 -1.44 -14.23
C LEU A 134 -4.78 -1.63 -15.52
N LYS A 135 -4.64 -2.86 -16.02
CA LYS A 135 -3.86 -3.13 -17.24
C LYS A 135 -4.46 -2.54 -18.52
N LYS A 136 -5.73 -2.13 -18.49
CA LYS A 136 -6.37 -1.42 -19.60
C LYS A 136 -5.59 -0.16 -20.01
N TYR A 137 -4.84 0.44 -19.09
CA TYR A 137 -3.99 1.61 -19.31
C TYR A 137 -2.67 1.23 -19.97
N LYS A 138 -2.49 1.56 -21.26
CA LYS A 138 -1.32 1.14 -22.07
C LYS A 138 0.01 1.75 -21.61
N HIS A 139 -0.04 2.84 -20.86
CA HIS A 139 1.13 3.49 -20.26
C HIS A 139 1.47 2.97 -18.87
N LEU A 140 0.75 1.98 -18.33
CA LEU A 140 1.27 1.12 -17.26
C LEU A 140 2.27 0.12 -17.88
N VAL A 141 3.55 0.50 -17.91
CA VAL A 141 4.55 -0.14 -18.78
C VAL A 141 5.16 -1.40 -18.19
N GLY A 142 5.30 -1.49 -16.87
CA GLY A 142 6.01 -2.59 -16.24
C GLY A 142 6.34 -2.38 -14.78
N ASN A 143 7.25 -3.20 -14.26
CA ASN A 143 7.78 -3.09 -12.91
C ASN A 143 9.26 -2.70 -12.95
N TYR A 144 9.62 -1.70 -12.15
CA TYR A 144 10.98 -1.22 -11.98
C TYR A 144 11.58 -1.76 -10.68
N GLY A 145 12.81 -2.25 -10.74
CA GLY A 145 13.57 -2.62 -9.56
C GLY A 145 13.08 -3.89 -8.87
N SER A 146 13.34 -3.97 -7.57
CA SER A 146 13.10 -5.15 -6.75
C SER A 146 12.34 -4.80 -5.45
N ALA A 147 12.68 -5.44 -4.34
CA ALA A 147 12.02 -5.20 -3.06
C ALA A 147 12.53 -3.92 -2.38
N TRP A 148 11.74 -3.41 -1.44
CA TRP A 148 11.88 -2.07 -0.86
C TRP A 148 13.26 -1.78 -0.24
N GLN A 149 13.97 -2.78 0.27
CA GLN A 149 15.29 -2.61 0.88
C GLN A 149 16.37 -2.14 -0.12
N ASN A 150 16.12 -2.29 -1.43
CA ASN A 150 17.04 -1.86 -2.48
C ASN A 150 16.72 -0.45 -3.02
N GLN A 151 15.65 0.21 -2.54
CA GLN A 151 15.19 1.51 -3.04
C GLN A 151 16.30 2.55 -3.09
N GLN A 152 17.15 2.63 -2.06
CA GLN A 152 18.22 3.63 -2.05
C GLN A 152 19.21 3.48 -3.21
N LYS A 153 19.46 2.25 -3.67
CA LYS A 153 20.34 1.96 -4.81
C LYS A 153 19.60 2.13 -6.12
N GLU A 154 18.36 1.65 -6.19
CA GLU A 154 17.54 1.66 -7.40
C GLU A 154 17.04 3.07 -7.76
N PHE A 155 16.73 3.89 -6.76
CA PHE A 155 16.28 5.27 -6.98
C PHE A 155 17.43 6.27 -7.10
N ASP A 156 18.67 5.86 -6.81
CA ASP A 156 19.82 6.75 -6.90
C ASP A 156 20.01 7.27 -8.32
N ASN A 157 20.01 8.60 -8.47
CA ASN A 157 20.08 9.29 -9.77
C ASN A 157 18.99 8.88 -10.78
N LEU A 158 17.87 8.30 -10.32
CA LEU A 158 16.75 7.93 -11.19
C LEU A 158 16.09 9.20 -11.74
N PRO A 159 16.11 9.48 -13.05
CA PRO A 159 15.66 10.78 -13.57
C PRO A 159 14.13 10.99 -13.55
N GLY A 160 13.36 9.95 -13.24
CA GLY A 160 11.90 10.01 -13.14
C GLY A 160 11.40 10.37 -11.73
N CYS A 161 10.12 10.67 -11.62
CA CYS A 161 9.50 10.90 -10.30
C CYS A 161 9.15 9.58 -9.62
N ILE A 162 9.07 9.59 -8.28
CA ILE A 162 8.69 8.43 -7.46
C ILE A 162 7.48 8.82 -6.62
N LEU A 163 6.44 8.00 -6.59
CA LEU A 163 5.28 8.15 -5.72
C LEU A 163 5.23 7.01 -4.71
N MET A 164 5.20 7.35 -3.42
CA MET A 164 5.08 6.42 -2.31
C MET A 164 3.67 6.47 -1.73
N THR A 165 2.88 5.42 -2.00
CA THR A 165 1.48 5.30 -1.55
C THR A 165 1.36 4.80 -0.11
N THR A 166 2.29 3.93 0.29
CA THR A 166 2.37 3.36 1.65
C THR A 166 3.84 3.12 2.04
N ASN A 167 4.09 2.46 3.17
CA ASN A 167 5.39 1.86 3.45
C ASN A 167 5.78 0.84 2.34
N CYS A 168 7.06 0.50 2.17
CA CYS A 168 8.21 0.97 2.94
C CYS A 168 8.93 2.11 2.23
N LEU A 169 9.14 3.24 2.92
CA LEU A 169 9.97 4.35 2.47
C LEU A 169 11.30 4.29 3.22
N MET A 170 12.39 4.02 2.51
CA MET A 170 13.74 4.19 3.09
C MET A 170 14.09 5.68 3.16
N ARG A 171 14.97 6.09 4.08
CA ARG A 171 15.52 7.46 4.13
C ARG A 171 15.95 7.90 2.73
N PRO A 172 15.31 8.93 2.14
CA PRO A 172 15.62 9.32 0.77
C PRO A 172 17.00 9.95 0.66
N ARG A 173 17.70 9.66 -0.44
CA ARG A 173 19.00 10.28 -0.73
C ARG A 173 18.78 11.65 -1.36
N GLU A 174 19.73 12.55 -1.14
CA GLU A 174 19.69 13.89 -1.73
C GLU A 174 19.66 13.86 -3.27
N SER A 175 20.16 12.79 -3.91
CA SER A 175 20.15 12.63 -5.37
C SER A 175 18.76 12.50 -6.02
N TYR A 176 17.71 12.18 -5.25
CA TYR A 176 16.33 12.06 -5.74
C TYR A 176 15.27 12.64 -4.80
N LYS A 177 15.69 13.27 -3.69
CA LYS A 177 14.78 13.85 -2.69
C LYS A 177 13.85 14.93 -3.28
N ASP A 178 14.29 15.59 -4.34
CA ASP A 178 13.55 16.62 -5.07
C ASP A 178 12.37 16.09 -5.89
N ARG A 179 12.36 14.78 -6.19
CA ARG A 179 11.41 14.14 -7.13
C ARG A 179 10.74 12.87 -6.59
N ILE A 180 10.90 12.59 -5.31
CA ILE A 180 10.08 11.60 -4.59
C ILE A 180 8.90 12.34 -3.93
N TYR A 181 7.73 11.72 -3.97
CA TYR A 181 6.47 12.25 -3.46
C TYR A 181 5.87 11.22 -2.52
N THR A 182 5.20 11.72 -1.48
CA THR A 182 4.45 10.90 -0.54
C THR A 182 2.97 11.26 -0.63
N THR A 183 2.10 10.33 -0.25
CA THR A 183 0.65 10.56 -0.14
C THR A 183 0.11 9.76 1.05
N SER A 184 -1.17 9.96 1.39
CA SER A 184 -1.86 9.20 2.43
C SER A 184 -1.10 9.26 3.77
N VAL A 185 -0.88 8.13 4.43
CA VAL A 185 -0.18 8.06 5.73
C VAL A 185 1.35 8.12 5.62
N VAL A 186 1.92 8.20 4.40
CA VAL A 186 3.37 8.26 4.19
C VAL A 186 3.86 9.70 4.34
N GLY A 187 4.96 9.89 5.08
CA GLY A 187 5.59 11.19 5.23
C GLY A 187 7.08 11.10 5.53
N TRP A 188 7.81 12.12 5.11
CA TRP A 188 9.22 12.35 5.45
C TRP A 188 9.56 13.83 5.34
N ASP A 189 10.31 14.37 6.29
CA ASP A 189 10.63 15.79 6.34
C ASP A 189 11.34 16.29 5.07
N GLY A 190 10.79 17.36 4.49
CA GLY A 190 11.30 17.98 3.28
C GLY A 190 10.94 17.26 1.98
N ILE A 191 10.05 16.26 2.02
CA ILE A 191 9.50 15.60 0.84
C ILE A 191 8.11 16.14 0.54
N LYS A 192 7.82 16.39 -0.74
CA LYS A 192 6.51 16.88 -1.18
C LYS A 192 5.43 15.83 -0.85
N HIS A 193 4.38 16.28 -0.18
CA HIS A 193 3.23 15.45 0.16
C HIS A 193 2.03 15.83 -0.70
N ILE A 194 1.38 14.83 -1.29
CA ILE A 194 0.15 14.97 -2.06
C ILE A 194 -0.99 14.74 -1.06
N GLY A 195 -1.78 15.78 -0.81
CA GLY A 195 -2.92 15.70 0.08
C GLY A 195 -4.07 14.87 -0.49
N VAL A 196 -5.02 14.54 0.38
CA VAL A 196 -6.28 13.88 0.01
C VAL A 196 -7.30 15.00 -0.31
N ASP A 197 -7.88 14.98 -1.51
CA ASP A 197 -9.10 15.73 -1.84
C ASP A 197 -10.34 14.86 -1.58
#